data_AF-A0A0E0B8E8-F1
#
_entry.id   AF-A0A0E0B8E8-F1
#
_cell.length_a   1.000
_cell.length_b   1.000
_cell.length_c   1.000
_cell.angle_alpha   90.00
_cell.angle_beta   90.00
_cell.angle_gamma   90.00
#
_symmetry.space_group_name_H-M   'P 1'
#
loop_
_entity.id
_entity.type
_entity.pdbx_description
1 polymer ?
#
loop_
_entity_poly.entity_id
_entity_poly.type
_entity_poly.pdbx_seq_one_letter_code
_entity_poly.pdbx_strand_id
1 'polypeptide(L)'
;MADKTACIDIRAPSMEGQKSGIESIHLNEELIYTHPQIIDKYLPSLEAHVTYDGPQPWPVILVSVEFAARKAIAEWGRSATDITHLIFSTYFGCRALSMDLQLVTLLGLHPSISRIILSTHSCSGSGRALQLAKEIAENIYTYRQPSIKALLDFS
;
A
#
# COMPACT_ATOMS: atom_id res chain seq x y z
N MET A 1 -6.65 1.61 22.37
CA MET A 1 -5.31 1.46 21.79
C MET A 1 -5.00 2.78 21.12
N ALA A 2 -4.07 3.57 21.69
CA ALA A 2 -3.89 4.97 21.31
C ALA A 2 -3.50 5.12 19.83
N ASP A 3 -4.08 6.11 19.16
CA ASP A 3 -3.71 6.54 17.82
C ASP A 3 -2.28 7.10 17.88
N LYS A 4 -1.30 6.30 17.46
CA LYS A 4 0.13 6.65 17.46
C LYS A 4 0.55 7.22 16.10
N THR A 5 -0.32 8.01 15.49
CA THR A 5 0.03 8.77 14.29
C THR A 5 0.57 10.11 14.74
N ALA A 6 1.87 10.34 14.59
CA ALA A 6 2.44 11.62 14.92
C ALA A 6 2.44 12.55 13.71
N CYS A 7 1.93 13.76 13.92
CA CYS A 7 1.96 14.83 12.93
C CYS A 7 3.25 15.62 13.12
N ILE A 8 4.10 15.67 12.10
CA ILE A 8 5.17 16.69 12.08
C ILE A 8 4.52 18.00 11.66
N ASP A 9 4.52 18.97 12.58
CA ASP A 9 4.05 20.33 12.32
C ASP A 9 5.05 21.05 11.42
N ILE A 10 4.60 21.38 10.20
CA ILE A 10 5.43 22.02 9.17
C ILE A 10 5.53 23.54 9.42
N ARG A 11 4.80 24.10 10.42
CA ARG A 11 4.93 25.51 10.80
C ARG A 11 6.21 25.85 11.55
N ALA A 12 7.08 24.89 11.87
CA ALA A 12 8.42 25.17 12.37
C ALA A 12 9.21 26.04 11.35
N PRO A 13 10.04 27.00 11.80
CA PRO A 13 10.50 28.13 11.00
C PRO A 13 11.60 27.74 10.02
N SER A 14 11.25 27.02 8.95
CA SER A 14 12.04 26.97 7.73
C SER A 14 11.23 27.67 6.64
N MET A 15 11.84 28.66 6.00
CA MET A 15 11.19 29.66 5.13
C MET A 15 10.59 29.09 3.82
N GLU A 16 10.62 27.76 3.61
CA GLU A 16 10.20 27.11 2.36
C GLU A 16 8.81 26.43 2.45
N GLY A 17 8.32 26.09 3.65
CA GLY A 17 7.06 25.34 3.82
C GLY A 17 5.77 26.18 3.86
N GLN A 18 5.86 27.48 4.14
CA GLN A 18 4.70 28.31 4.52
C GLN A 18 3.71 28.62 3.38
N LYS A 19 4.12 28.49 2.11
CA LYS A 19 3.24 28.75 0.95
C LYS A 19 2.51 27.51 0.44
N SER A 20 2.78 26.34 1.03
CA SER A 20 2.21 25.06 0.57
C SER A 20 0.73 24.90 0.94
N GLY A 21 0.24 25.64 1.94
CA GLY A 21 -1.10 25.45 2.51
C GLY A 21 -1.27 24.14 3.28
N ILE A 22 -0.20 23.40 3.53
CA ILE A 22 -0.21 22.12 4.24
C ILE A 22 0.08 22.39 5.73
N GLU A 23 -0.84 21.97 6.61
CA GLU A 23 -0.71 22.19 8.05
C GLU A 23 0.15 21.12 8.74
N SER A 24 0.05 19.86 8.30
CA SER A 24 0.85 18.76 8.85
C SER A 24 1.10 17.67 7.82
N ILE A 25 2.24 16.99 7.96
CA ILE A 25 2.51 15.73 7.25
C ILE A 25 2.46 14.61 8.29
N HIS A 26 1.73 13.55 7.96
CA HIS A 26 1.64 12.36 8.81
C HIS A 26 2.80 11.43 8.46
N LEU A 27 3.64 11.15 9.46
CA LEU A 27 4.75 10.21 9.35
C LEU A 27 4.70 9.25 10.53
N ASN A 28 5.13 8.01 10.32
CA ASN A 28 5.21 7.05 11.41
C ASN A 28 6.48 7.33 12.23
N GLU A 29 6.32 7.85 13.44
CA GLU A 29 7.42 8.16 14.36
C GLU A 29 8.29 6.93 14.66
N GLU A 30 7.68 5.78 14.93
CA GLU A 30 8.39 4.54 15.24
C GLU A 30 9.32 4.13 14.09
N LEU A 31 8.84 4.33 12.86
CA LEU A 31 9.59 4.04 11.66
C LEU A 31 10.73 5.03 11.44
N ILE A 32 10.51 6.31 11.76
CA ILE A 32 11.54 7.35 11.74
C ILE A 32 12.65 7.06 12.74
N TYR A 33 12.29 6.73 13.99
CA TYR A 33 13.26 6.40 15.04
C TYR A 33 14.09 5.17 14.68
N THR A 34 13.46 4.18 14.05
CA THR A 34 14.13 2.93 13.67
C THR A 34 15.00 3.10 12.41
N HIS A 35 14.74 4.11 11.58
CA HIS A 35 15.43 4.34 10.31
C HIS A 35 15.80 5.83 10.12
N PRO A 36 16.75 6.38 10.92
CA PRO A 36 17.15 7.79 10.83
C PRO A 36 17.72 8.19 9.45
N GLN A 37 18.25 7.21 8.70
CA GLN A 37 18.70 7.36 7.30
C GLN A 37 17.62 7.99 6.39
N ILE A 38 16.34 7.85 6.72
CA ILE A 38 15.20 8.33 5.90
C ILE A 38 15.07 9.85 5.95
N ILE A 39 15.44 10.46 7.08
CA ILE A 39 15.30 11.90 7.31
C ILE A 39 16.59 12.64 6.97
N ASP A 40 17.75 12.00 7.17
CA ASP A 40 19.03 12.61 6.88
C ASP A 40 19.28 12.67 5.37
N LYS A 41 19.22 13.88 4.84
CA LYS A 41 19.46 14.19 3.41
C LYS A 41 20.83 13.74 2.91
N TYR A 42 21.81 13.59 3.81
CA TYR A 42 23.20 13.28 3.46
C TYR A 42 23.53 11.79 3.63
N LEU A 43 22.61 11.00 4.22
CA LEU A 43 22.78 9.56 4.32
C LEU A 43 22.19 8.84 3.10
N PRO A 44 22.84 7.77 2.60
CA PRO A 44 22.26 6.94 1.56
C PRO A 44 21.03 6.22 2.11
N SER A 45 19.84 6.67 1.70
CA SER A 45 18.57 6.17 2.21
C SER A 45 17.91 5.15 1.29
N LEU A 46 18.29 5.10 0.00
CA LEU A 46 17.63 4.27 -1.01
C LEU A 46 17.53 2.80 -0.57
N GLU A 47 18.60 2.24 -0.01
CA GLU A 47 18.61 0.87 0.49
C GLU A 47 17.65 0.65 1.67
N ALA A 48 17.44 1.62 2.56
CA ALA A 48 16.39 1.55 3.58
C ALA A 48 14.98 1.70 2.98
N HIS A 49 14.89 2.46 1.89
CA HIS A 49 13.81 2.54 0.91
C HIS A 49 13.29 1.20 0.40
N VAL A 50 14.22 0.43 -0.16
CA VAL A 50 13.89 -0.63 -1.10
C VAL A 50 14.50 -1.98 -0.77
N THR A 51 15.46 -2.08 0.14
CA THR A 51 16.29 -3.28 0.32
C THR A 51 16.03 -3.98 1.65
N TYR A 52 16.15 -5.30 1.60
CA TYR A 52 16.06 -6.25 2.70
C TYR A 52 17.38 -6.37 3.50
N ASP A 53 18.46 -5.72 3.07
CA ASP A 53 19.82 -5.95 3.58
C ASP A 53 20.11 -5.27 4.94
N GLY A 54 19.07 -4.90 5.68
CA GLY A 54 19.15 -4.37 7.05
C GLY A 54 18.79 -5.42 8.11
N PRO A 55 18.94 -5.09 9.41
CA PRO A 55 18.57 -5.98 10.52
C PRO A 55 17.06 -6.25 10.65
N GLN A 56 16.22 -5.64 9.80
CA GLN A 56 14.78 -5.81 9.76
C GLN A 56 14.34 -6.60 8.52
N PRO A 57 13.40 -7.57 8.65
CA PRO A 57 13.01 -8.44 7.55
C PRO A 57 12.14 -7.77 6.47
N TRP A 58 11.74 -6.51 6.61
CA TRP A 58 10.76 -5.87 5.71
C TRP A 58 11.17 -4.44 5.33
N PRO A 59 10.98 -4.02 4.05
CA PRO A 59 11.15 -2.63 3.66
C PRO A 59 10.20 -1.73 4.45
N VAL A 60 10.67 -0.53 4.79
CA VAL A 60 9.91 0.50 5.51
C VAL A 60 8.53 0.78 4.90
N ILE A 61 8.47 0.84 3.56
CA ILE A 61 7.24 1.09 2.82
C ILE A 61 6.21 -0.02 3.08
N LEU A 62 6.67 -1.27 3.19
CA LEU A 62 5.80 -2.42 3.40
C LEU A 62 5.16 -2.39 4.79
N VAL A 63 5.90 -1.97 5.83
CA VAL A 63 5.39 -1.85 7.20
C VAL A 63 4.26 -0.82 7.29
N SER A 64 4.42 0.33 6.64
CA SER A 64 3.38 1.37 6.60
C SER A 64 2.12 0.89 5.85
N VAL A 65 2.29 0.21 4.72
CA VAL A 65 1.18 -0.35 3.96
C VAL A 65 0.46 -1.42 4.76
N GLU A 66 1.19 -2.33 5.41
CA GLU A 66 0.63 -3.38 6.24
C GLU A 66 -0.24 -2.81 7.36
N PHE A 67 0.27 -1.81 8.09
CA PHE A 67 -0.47 -1.17 9.16
C PHE A 67 -1.79 -0.54 8.66
N ALA A 68 -1.73 0.21 7.56
CA ALA A 68 -2.91 0.81 6.95
C ALA A 68 -3.93 -0.25 6.49
N ALA A 69 -3.45 -1.31 5.84
CA ALA A 69 -4.30 -2.41 5.38
C ALA A 69 -4.97 -3.15 6.55
N ARG A 70 -4.25 -3.42 7.65
CA ARG A 70 -4.83 -4.03 8.86
C ARG A 70 -5.95 -3.17 9.45
N LYS A 71 -5.76 -1.85 9.50
CA LYS A 71 -6.79 -0.91 9.98
C LYS A 71 -8.03 -0.95 9.10
N ALA A 72 -7.86 -0.95 7.78
CA ALA A 72 -8.97 -1.04 6.83
C ALA A 72 -9.71 -2.39 6.90
N ILE A 73 -9.00 -3.50 7.04
CA ILE A 73 -9.60 -4.83 7.21
C ILE A 73 -10.39 -4.91 8.53
N ALA A 74 -9.84 -4.34 9.61
CA ALA A 74 -10.53 -4.27 10.89
C ALA A 74 -11.81 -3.43 10.82
N GLU A 75 -11.79 -2.31 10.09
CA GLU A 75 -12.97 -1.48 9.83
C GLU A 75 -14.00 -2.19 8.95
N TRP A 76 -13.56 -2.97 7.97
CA TRP A 76 -14.44 -3.77 7.12
C TRP A 76 -15.17 -4.88 7.88
N GLY A 77 -14.58 -5.40 8.96
CA GLY A 77 -15.22 -6.33 9.90
C GLY A 77 -15.37 -7.77 9.41
N ARG A 78 -14.75 -8.12 8.28
CA ARG A 78 -14.74 -9.48 7.71
C ARG A 78 -13.34 -10.09 7.77
N SER A 79 -13.26 -11.40 7.55
CA SER A 79 -11.97 -12.11 7.53
C SER A 79 -11.10 -11.62 6.37
N ALA A 80 -9.80 -11.49 6.62
CA ALA A 80 -8.80 -11.18 5.59
C ALA A 80 -8.79 -12.23 4.46
N THR A 81 -9.20 -13.47 4.74
CA THR A 81 -9.33 -14.55 3.75
C THR A 81 -10.46 -14.34 2.75
N ASP A 82 -11.44 -13.48 3.06
CA ASP A 82 -12.56 -13.17 2.15
C ASP A 82 -12.15 -12.20 1.03
N ILE A 83 -10.96 -11.60 1.14
CA ILE A 83 -10.40 -10.73 0.11
C ILE A 83 -10.02 -11.60 -1.09
N THR A 84 -10.56 -11.26 -2.26
CA THR A 84 -10.35 -12.03 -3.51
C THR A 84 -9.28 -11.42 -4.41
N HIS A 85 -9.11 -10.09 -4.35
CA HIS A 85 -8.22 -9.33 -5.21
C HIS A 85 -7.42 -8.32 -4.39
N LEU A 86 -6.13 -8.22 -4.68
CA LEU A 86 -5.22 -7.21 -4.14
C LEU A 86 -4.72 -6.33 -5.29
N ILE A 87 -5.03 -5.03 -5.23
CA ILE A 87 -4.51 -4.04 -6.18
C ILE A 87 -3.49 -3.18 -5.44
N PHE A 88 -2.23 -3.32 -5.84
CA PHE A 88 -1.11 -2.63 -5.20
C PHE A 88 -0.56 -1.55 -6.13
N SER A 89 -0.77 -0.28 -5.78
CA SER A 89 -0.24 0.86 -6.53
C SER A 89 1.00 1.43 -5.84
N THR A 90 2.14 1.41 -6.54
CA THR A 90 3.39 1.96 -6.01
C THR A 90 4.19 2.67 -7.09
N TYR A 91 4.79 3.80 -6.72
CA TYR A 91 5.69 4.56 -7.58
C TYR A 91 7.13 4.04 -7.52
N PHE A 92 7.48 3.28 -6.48
CA PHE A 92 8.83 2.74 -6.28
C PHE A 92 9.01 1.50 -7.17
N GLY A 93 9.75 1.67 -8.28
CA GLY A 93 9.88 0.68 -9.35
C GLY A 93 10.55 -0.66 -8.97
N CYS A 94 10.39 -1.64 -9.87
CA CYS A 94 10.93 -3.01 -9.96
C CYS A 94 10.84 -3.96 -8.75
N ARG A 95 10.78 -3.49 -7.51
CA ARG A 95 10.61 -4.35 -6.32
C ARG A 95 9.16 -4.52 -5.87
N ALA A 96 8.22 -3.84 -6.53
CA ALA A 96 6.79 -3.95 -6.32
C ALA A 96 6.25 -5.40 -6.40
N LEU A 97 6.81 -6.21 -7.32
CA LEU A 97 6.47 -7.62 -7.57
C LEU A 97 6.88 -8.60 -6.46
N SER A 98 7.75 -8.17 -5.54
CA SER A 98 8.07 -8.94 -4.35
C SER A 98 7.28 -8.44 -3.12
N MET A 99 6.90 -7.16 -3.10
CA MET A 99 6.21 -6.55 -1.96
C MET A 99 4.75 -7.03 -1.85
N ASP A 100 4.06 -7.30 -2.96
CA ASP A 100 2.71 -7.84 -2.95
C ASP A 100 2.66 -9.26 -2.36
N LEU A 101 3.63 -10.12 -2.68
CA LEU A 101 3.78 -11.46 -2.06
C LEU A 101 4.01 -11.39 -0.55
N GLN A 102 4.91 -10.50 -0.15
CA GLN A 102 5.20 -10.29 1.27
C GLN A 102 3.97 -9.74 2.00
N LEU A 103 3.25 -8.80 1.38
CA LEU A 103 2.03 -8.23 1.94
C LEU A 103 0.92 -9.26 2.11
N VAL A 104 0.73 -10.17 1.15
CA VAL A 104 -0.21 -11.30 1.26
C VAL A 104 0.09 -12.14 2.50
N THR A 105 1.37 -12.45 2.69
CA THR A 105 1.84 -13.28 3.80
C THR A 105 1.65 -12.57 5.13
N LEU A 106 2.02 -11.29 5.22
CA LEU A 106 1.88 -10.48 6.43
C LEU A 106 0.42 -10.30 6.84
N LEU A 107 -0.47 -10.01 5.88
CA LEU A 107 -1.89 -9.78 6.15
C LEU A 107 -2.70 -11.07 6.33
N GLY A 108 -2.11 -12.24 6.05
CA GLY A 108 -2.82 -13.52 6.14
C GLY A 108 -3.94 -13.64 5.09
N LEU A 109 -3.72 -13.10 3.90
CA LEU A 109 -4.67 -13.22 2.79
C LEU A 109 -4.66 -14.65 2.24
N HIS A 110 -5.72 -15.01 1.50
CA HIS A 110 -5.80 -16.31 0.85
C HIS A 110 -4.65 -16.48 -0.18
N PRO A 111 -3.96 -17.63 -0.25
CA PRO A 111 -2.81 -17.80 -1.14
C PRO A 111 -3.17 -17.73 -2.64
N SER A 112 -4.44 -17.99 -2.99
CA SER A 112 -4.94 -17.92 -4.38
C SER A 112 -5.59 -16.58 -4.76
N ILE A 113 -5.33 -15.49 -4.03
CA ILE A 113 -5.85 -14.19 -4.44
C ILE A 113 -5.25 -13.73 -5.77
N SER A 114 -6.05 -13.01 -6.55
CA SER A 114 -5.56 -12.32 -7.75
C SER A 114 -4.83 -11.04 -7.34
N ARG A 115 -3.61 -10.86 -7.84
CA ARG A 115 -2.74 -9.72 -7.49
C ARG A 115 -2.49 -8.89 -8.73
N ILE A 116 -2.74 -7.60 -8.62
CA ILE A 116 -2.56 -6.62 -9.70
C ILE A 116 -1.65 -5.53 -9.18
N ILE A 117 -0.55 -5.30 -9.88
CA ILE A 117 0.44 -4.30 -9.48
C ILE A 117 0.44 -3.16 -10.48
N LEU A 118 0.21 -1.97 -9.96
CA LEU A 118 0.28 -0.72 -10.70
C LEU A 118 1.59 -0.02 -10.31
N SER A 119 2.66 -0.42 -11.00
CA SER A 119 3.96 0.27 -10.91
C SER A 119 3.98 1.45 -11.88
N THR A 120 4.68 2.54 -11.55
CA THR A 120 4.92 3.74 -12.39
C THR A 120 3.82 4.80 -12.46
N HIS A 121 2.69 4.59 -11.79
CA HIS A 121 1.70 5.65 -11.65
C HIS A 121 2.09 6.56 -10.47
N SER A 122 2.31 7.85 -10.75
CA SER A 122 2.53 8.89 -9.74
C SER A 122 1.19 9.20 -9.03
N CYS A 123 0.84 10.47 -8.83
CA CYS A 123 -0.37 10.87 -8.10
C CYS A 123 -1.70 10.36 -8.71
N SER A 124 -1.70 9.85 -9.94
CA SER A 124 -2.89 9.29 -10.62
C SER A 124 -3.09 7.79 -10.38
N GLY A 125 -2.16 7.11 -9.70
CA GLY A 125 -2.22 5.66 -9.47
C GLY A 125 -3.43 5.22 -8.65
N SER A 126 -3.83 6.02 -7.67
CA SER A 126 -5.02 5.77 -6.83
C SER A 126 -6.31 5.76 -7.65
N GLY A 127 -6.49 6.71 -8.57
CA GLY A 127 -7.66 6.77 -9.45
C GLY A 127 -7.76 5.55 -10.35
N ARG A 128 -6.63 5.12 -10.94
CA ARG A 128 -6.60 3.91 -11.77
C ARG A 128 -6.84 2.64 -10.94
N ALA A 129 -6.30 2.57 -9.72
CA ALA A 129 -6.52 1.46 -8.81
C ALA A 129 -8.00 1.29 -8.47
N LEU A 130 -8.70 2.39 -8.14
CA LEU A 130 -10.13 2.37 -7.84
C LEU A 130 -10.98 2.00 -9.07
N GLN A 131 -10.62 2.52 -10.25
CA GLN A 131 -11.31 2.15 -11.48
C GLN A 131 -11.19 0.64 -11.75
N LEU A 132 -9.99 0.08 -11.63
CA LEU A 132 -9.77 -1.35 -11.78
C LEU A 132 -10.51 -2.16 -10.71
N ALA A 133 -10.51 -1.70 -9.46
CA ALA A 133 -11.26 -2.34 -8.38
C ALA A 133 -12.75 -2.43 -8.72
N LYS A 134 -13.32 -1.35 -9.26
CA LYS A 134 -14.71 -1.32 -9.73
C LYS A 134 -14.95 -2.33 -10.85
N GLU A 135 -14.16 -2.25 -11.92
CA GLU A 135 -14.32 -3.13 -13.09
C GLU A 135 -14.27 -4.61 -12.67
N ILE A 136 -13.31 -4.96 -11.81
CA ILE A 136 -13.15 -6.32 -11.30
C ILE A 136 -14.34 -6.74 -10.42
N ALA A 137 -14.75 -5.88 -9.49
CA ALA A 137 -15.87 -6.19 -8.60
C ALA A 137 -17.16 -6.43 -9.39
N GLU A 138 -17.50 -5.55 -10.34
CA GLU A 138 -18.69 -5.67 -11.21
C GLU A 138 -18.63 -6.91 -12.11
N ASN A 139 -17.44 -7.24 -12.62
CA ASN A 139 -17.25 -8.35 -13.53
C ASN A 139 -17.30 -9.70 -12.81
N ILE A 140 -16.79 -9.82 -11.59
CA ILE A 140 -16.91 -11.04 -10.78
C ILE A 140 -18.38 -11.39 -10.49
N TYR A 141 -19.25 -10.39 -10.30
CA TYR A 141 -20.69 -10.62 -10.20
C TYR A 141 -21.28 -11.14 -11.52
N THR A 142 -20.81 -10.61 -12.65
CA THR A 142 -21.26 -11.01 -13.99
C THR A 142 -20.84 -12.45 -14.34
N TYR A 143 -19.61 -12.86 -14.03
CA TYR A 143 -19.14 -14.24 -14.24
C TYR A 143 -19.72 -15.26 -13.25
N ARG A 144 -20.22 -14.81 -12.09
CA ARG A 144 -20.99 -15.67 -11.16
C ARG A 144 -22.41 -15.96 -11.63
N GLN A 145 -22.91 -15.28 -12.68
CA GLN A 145 -24.16 -15.65 -13.32
C GLN A 145 -23.95 -16.93 -14.14
N PRO A 146 -24.63 -18.04 -13.82
CA PRO A 146 -24.48 -19.31 -14.55
C PRO A 146 -24.72 -19.17 -16.06
N SER A 147 -25.58 -18.23 -16.45
CA SER A 147 -25.96 -17.94 -17.84
C SER A 147 -24.82 -17.38 -18.68
N ILE A 148 -23.93 -16.56 -18.11
CA ILE A 148 -22.84 -15.91 -18.86
C ILE A 148 -21.59 -16.79 -18.90
N LYS A 149 -21.28 -17.51 -17.82
CA LYS A 149 -20.18 -18.50 -17.83
C LYS A 149 -20.40 -19.58 -18.89
N ALA A 150 -21.65 -20.05 -19.04
CA ALA A 150 -22.02 -20.99 -20.08
C ALA A 150 -21.82 -20.42 -21.50
N LEU A 151 -22.02 -19.12 -21.74
CA LEU A 151 -21.85 -18.51 -23.06
C LEU A 151 -20.39 -18.41 -23.52
N LEU A 152 -19.44 -18.28 -22.58
CA LEU A 152 -18.02 -18.14 -22.90
C LEU A 152 -17.29 -19.49 -22.97
N ASP A 153 -17.78 -20.51 -22.25
CA ASP A 153 -17.26 -21.89 -22.34
C ASP A 153 -17.61 -22.57 -23.71
N PHE A 154 -18.41 -21.91 -24.57
CA PHE A 154 -18.77 -22.36 -25.93
C PHE A 154 -17.98 -21.69 -27.07
N SER A 155 -17.04 -20.78 -26.75
CA SER A 155 -16.11 -20.15 -27.72
C SER A 155 -14.70 -20.74 -27.63
#